data_AF-A0AAE0LGW1-F1
#
_entry.id   AF-A0AAE0LGW1-F1
#
_cell.length_a   1.000
_cell.length_b   1.000
_cell.length_c   1.000
_cell.angle_alpha   90.00
_cell.angle_beta   90.00
_cell.angle_gamma   90.00
#
_symmetry.space_group_name_H-M   'P 1'
#
loop_
_entity.id
_entity.type
_entity.pdbx_description
1 polymer ?
#
loop_
_entity_poly.entity_id
_entity_poly.type
_entity_poly.pdbx_seq_one_letter_code
_entity_poly.pdbx_strand_id
1 'polypeptide(L)'
;MASDSVPIFSQMQHVISVAKPSVRRSTVVDSETGKVKTDPIRTSFQTFLKRGYDPIVTTIEERLARWAMIPYENGEDMQVLKYTYGQKYDAHHDVGELSSKSGQQLAADGGYRVATALLYLTTVEEGGETVFPISEWIDPQRESESQNYSPCGKRGVAAKPVK
;
A
#
# COMPACT_ATOMS: atom_id res chain seq x y z
N MET A 1 -18.56 -3.59 20.19
CA MET A 1 -18.98 -4.92 19.69
C MET A 1 -20.05 -4.80 18.60
N ALA A 2 -19.80 -4.08 17.50
CA ALA A 2 -20.80 -3.93 16.43
C ALA A 2 -20.19 -3.61 15.05
N SER A 3 -19.03 -4.19 14.70
CA SER A 3 -18.36 -3.85 13.44
C SER A 3 -18.01 -5.01 12.51
N ASP A 4 -18.13 -6.27 12.97
CA ASP A 4 -18.01 -7.44 12.11
C ASP A 4 -19.25 -7.72 11.25
N SER A 5 -20.29 -6.88 11.33
CA SER A 5 -21.54 -7.06 10.57
C SER A 5 -21.47 -6.56 9.13
N VAL A 6 -20.48 -5.72 8.78
CA VAL A 6 -20.34 -5.20 7.41
C VAL A 6 -19.49 -6.18 6.59
N PRO A 7 -20.00 -6.74 5.48
CA PRO A 7 -19.21 -7.62 4.62
C PRO A 7 -17.92 -6.96 4.14
N ILE A 8 -16.82 -7.71 4.03
CA ILE A 8 -15.50 -7.21 3.59
C ILE A 8 -15.61 -6.42 2.27
N PHE A 9 -16.40 -6.93 1.32
CA PHE A 9 -16.62 -6.23 0.05
C PHE A 9 -17.15 -4.81 0.23
N SER A 10 -18.13 -4.63 1.12
CA SER A 10 -18.73 -3.34 1.45
C SER A 10 -17.76 -2.43 2.19
N GLN A 11 -16.91 -2.98 3.06
CA GLN A 11 -15.84 -2.22 3.73
C GLN A 11 -14.87 -1.62 2.70
N MET A 12 -14.45 -2.40 1.70
CA MET A 12 -13.54 -1.89 0.65
C MET A 12 -14.20 -0.83 -0.25
N GLN A 13 -15.49 -0.99 -0.59
CA GLN A 13 -16.22 0.04 -1.34
C GLN A 13 -16.38 1.33 -0.53
N HIS A 14 -16.59 1.19 0.78
CA HIS A 14 -16.65 2.33 1.70
C HIS A 14 -15.33 3.10 1.70
N VAL A 15 -14.19 2.42 1.85
CA VAL A 15 -12.85 3.05 1.77
C VAL A 15 -12.67 3.84 0.48
N ILE A 16 -13.04 3.25 -0.68
CA ILE A 16 -12.99 3.97 -1.97
C ILE A 16 -13.87 5.22 -1.93
N SER A 17 -15.10 5.09 -1.44
CA SER A 17 -16.08 6.18 -1.40
C SER A 17 -15.60 7.37 -0.57
N VAL A 18 -15.10 7.14 0.65
CA VAL A 18 -14.64 8.21 1.55
C VAL A 18 -13.30 8.81 1.10
N ALA A 19 -12.46 8.04 0.42
CA ALA A 19 -11.19 8.54 -0.09
C ALA A 19 -11.35 9.41 -1.34
N LYS A 20 -12.26 9.04 -2.26
CA LYS A 20 -12.40 9.63 -3.61
C LYS A 20 -12.41 11.17 -3.64
N PRO A 21 -13.09 11.91 -2.74
CA PRO A 21 -13.10 13.38 -2.77
C PRO A 21 -11.75 14.03 -2.48
N SER A 22 -10.86 13.32 -1.77
CA SER A 22 -9.59 13.85 -1.26
C SER A 22 -8.36 13.33 -2.02
N VAL A 23 -8.56 12.52 -3.06
CA VAL A 23 -7.48 11.96 -3.88
C VAL A 23 -6.80 13.07 -4.70
N ARG A 24 -5.47 13.18 -4.57
CA ARG A 24 -4.63 14.16 -5.28
C ARG A 24 -3.42 13.48 -5.90
N ARG A 25 -2.69 14.18 -6.78
CA ARG A 25 -1.47 13.65 -7.39
C ARG A 25 -0.49 13.21 -6.28
N SER A 26 0.04 11.99 -6.39
CA SER A 26 0.98 11.47 -5.39
C SER A 26 2.29 12.23 -5.45
N THR A 27 2.90 12.36 -4.29
CA THR A 27 4.22 12.94 -4.10
C THR A 27 5.08 11.96 -3.33
N VAL A 28 6.39 12.10 -3.44
CA VAL A 28 7.37 11.35 -2.64
C VAL A 28 8.18 12.33 -1.80
N VAL A 29 8.74 11.83 -0.70
CA VAL A 29 9.72 12.57 0.08
C VAL A 29 11.09 12.28 -0.50
N ASP A 30 11.77 13.32 -0.96
CA ASP A 30 13.14 13.23 -1.45
C ASP A 30 14.09 12.79 -0.32
N SER A 31 14.91 11.76 -0.55
CA SER A 31 15.77 11.16 0.48
C SER A 31 16.88 12.12 0.95
N GLU A 32 17.44 12.91 0.04
CA GLU A 32 18.55 13.83 0.36
C GLU A 32 18.06 15.10 1.06
N THR A 33 16.98 15.69 0.54
CA THR A 33 16.50 17.01 0.98
C THR A 33 15.36 16.95 1.99
N GLY A 34 14.68 15.81 2.12
CA GLY A 34 13.50 15.64 2.97
C GLY A 34 12.26 16.39 2.48
N LYS A 35 12.29 16.98 1.28
CA LYS A 35 11.18 17.77 0.71
C LYS A 35 10.22 16.90 -0.08
N VAL A 36 8.95 17.28 -0.08
CA VAL A 36 7.90 16.64 -0.87
C VAL A 36 8.04 17.09 -2.33
N LYS A 37 8.17 16.14 -3.27
CA LYS A 37 8.25 16.39 -4.71
C LYS A 37 7.29 15.51 -5.52
N THR A 38 6.82 16.04 -6.65
CA THR A 38 6.17 15.24 -7.69
C THR A 38 7.26 14.49 -8.43
N ASP A 39 7.21 13.16 -8.46
CA ASP A 39 8.32 12.33 -8.92
C ASP A 39 7.87 11.41 -10.08
N PRO A 40 8.69 11.21 -11.14
CA PRO A 40 8.42 10.23 -12.19
C PRO A 40 8.32 8.77 -11.68
N ILE A 41 8.86 8.47 -10.50
CA ILE A 41 8.88 7.14 -9.87
C ILE A 41 7.49 6.72 -9.40
N ARG A 42 6.73 7.63 -8.76
CA ARG A 42 5.36 7.37 -8.27
C ARG A 42 4.36 8.25 -9.01
N THR A 43 3.68 7.64 -9.97
CA THR A 43 2.77 8.38 -10.86
C THR A 43 1.30 8.26 -10.47
N SER A 44 0.99 7.61 -9.35
CA SER A 44 -0.37 7.44 -8.83
C SER A 44 -1.04 8.74 -8.37
N PHE A 45 -2.29 8.63 -7.97
CA PHE A 45 -2.95 9.55 -7.05
C PHE A 45 -3.09 8.91 -5.67
N GLN A 46 -3.12 9.73 -4.61
CA GLN A 46 -3.22 9.25 -3.24
C GLN A 46 -4.06 10.16 -2.35
N THR A 47 -4.51 9.62 -1.24
CA THR A 47 -4.97 10.37 -0.07
C THR A 47 -4.66 9.57 1.20
N PHE A 48 -4.81 10.20 2.36
CA PHE A 48 -4.67 9.56 3.66
C PHE A 48 -5.98 9.69 4.42
N LEU A 49 -6.51 8.57 4.90
CA LEU A 49 -7.58 8.57 5.89
C LEU A 49 -6.92 8.54 7.26
N LYS A 50 -7.30 9.47 8.14
CA LYS A 50 -6.75 9.50 9.50
C LYS A 50 -7.02 8.18 10.21
N ARG A 51 -6.08 7.67 10.99
CA ARG A 51 -6.32 6.47 11.80
C ARG A 51 -7.58 6.65 12.63
N GLY A 52 -8.47 5.66 12.59
CA GLY A 52 -9.79 5.75 13.21
C GLY A 52 -10.76 6.73 12.53
N TYR A 53 -10.59 6.99 11.22
CA TYR A 53 -11.37 7.98 10.45
C TYR A 53 -12.89 7.84 10.68
N ASP A 54 -13.38 6.61 10.63
CA ASP A 54 -14.74 6.25 10.96
C ASP A 54 -14.79 4.79 11.48
N PRO A 55 -15.94 4.29 11.96
CA PRO A 55 -16.04 2.94 12.51
C PRO A 55 -15.67 1.81 11.53
N ILE A 56 -15.90 1.99 10.22
CA ILE A 56 -15.58 0.96 9.21
C ILE A 56 -14.06 0.91 9.01
N VAL A 57 -13.41 2.07 8.83
CA VAL A 57 -11.96 2.18 8.70
C VAL A 57 -11.27 1.64 9.95
N THR A 58 -11.73 2.04 11.14
CA THR A 58 -11.22 1.54 12.43
C THR A 58 -11.26 0.02 12.50
N THR A 59 -12.35 -0.58 12.01
CA THR A 59 -12.52 -2.04 12.05
C THR A 59 -11.56 -2.77 11.11
N ILE A 60 -11.27 -2.19 9.94
CA ILE A 60 -10.25 -2.72 9.04
C ILE A 60 -8.88 -2.64 9.73
N GLU A 61 -8.53 -1.48 10.29
CA GLU A 61 -7.25 -1.23 10.96
C GLU A 61 -7.04 -2.16 12.17
N GLU A 62 -8.05 -2.33 13.04
CA GLU A 62 -8.00 -3.29 14.15
C GLU A 62 -7.84 -4.74 13.68
N ARG A 63 -8.48 -5.12 12.56
CA ARG A 63 -8.33 -6.46 11.97
C ARG A 63 -6.90 -6.67 11.47
N LEU A 64 -6.32 -5.67 10.80
CA LEU A 64 -4.93 -5.71 10.34
C LEU A 64 -3.95 -5.76 11.52
N ALA A 65 -4.18 -4.97 12.57
CA ALA A 65 -3.37 -4.98 13.79
C ALA A 65 -3.35 -6.38 14.44
N ARG A 66 -4.52 -7.00 14.60
CA ARG A 66 -4.63 -8.39 15.10
C ARG A 66 -3.93 -9.39 14.20
N TRP A 67 -4.09 -9.27 12.88
CA TRP A 67 -3.46 -10.18 11.90
C TRP A 67 -1.93 -10.06 11.90
N ALA A 68 -1.41 -8.84 11.95
CA ALA A 68 0.03 -8.57 11.99
C ALA A 68 0.65 -8.83 13.38
N MET A 69 -0.17 -9.03 14.41
CA MET A 69 0.25 -9.10 15.81
C MET A 69 1.03 -7.85 16.26
N ILE A 70 0.64 -6.68 15.76
CA ILE A 70 1.22 -5.37 16.09
C ILE A 70 0.12 -4.53 16.77
N PRO A 71 0.42 -3.80 17.87
CA PRO A 71 -0.57 -2.94 18.52
C PRO A 71 -1.18 -1.93 17.55
N TYR A 72 -2.48 -1.67 17.69
CA TYR A 72 -3.23 -0.77 16.80
C TYR A 72 -2.63 0.64 16.77
N GLU A 73 -2.07 1.09 17.88
CA GLU A 73 -1.48 2.42 18.06
C GLU A 73 -0.22 2.65 17.20
N ASN A 74 0.43 1.56 16.77
CA ASN A 74 1.60 1.59 15.90
C ASN A 74 1.25 1.75 14.40
N GLY A 75 -0.04 1.67 14.04
CA GLY A 75 -0.49 1.89 12.66
C GLY A 75 -0.42 3.36 12.24
N GLU A 76 0.05 3.61 11.01
CA GLU A 76 -0.04 4.93 10.38
C GLU A 76 -1.46 5.22 9.85
N ASP A 77 -1.70 6.47 9.43
CA ASP A 77 -2.89 6.82 8.65
C ASP A 77 -3.02 5.92 7.41
N MET A 78 -4.22 5.42 7.12
CA MET A 78 -4.46 4.55 5.96
C MET A 78 -4.21 5.31 4.65
N GLN A 79 -3.15 4.93 3.94
CA GLN A 79 -2.85 5.46 2.62
C GLN A 79 -3.71 4.78 1.56
N VAL A 80 -4.55 5.55 0.86
CA VAL A 80 -5.36 5.06 -0.27
C VAL A 80 -4.75 5.51 -1.57
N LEU A 81 -4.53 4.56 -2.49
CA LEU A 81 -3.88 4.78 -3.76
C LEU A 81 -4.81 4.50 -4.94
N LYS A 82 -4.68 5.33 -5.98
CA LYS A 82 -5.36 5.16 -7.26
C LYS A 82 -4.33 5.22 -8.39
N TYR A 83 -4.26 4.14 -9.14
CA TYR A 83 -3.49 4.05 -10.38
C TYR A 83 -4.46 4.09 -11.56
N THR A 84 -4.12 4.85 -12.59
CA THR A 84 -4.77 4.81 -13.91
C THR A 84 -3.87 4.13 -14.91
N TYR A 85 -4.37 3.89 -16.13
CA TYR A 85 -3.60 3.29 -17.21
C TYR A 85 -2.21 3.95 -17.36
N GLY A 86 -1.18 3.11 -17.45
CA GLY A 86 0.23 3.51 -17.59
C GLY A 86 0.90 4.04 -16.31
N GLN A 87 0.17 4.22 -15.21
CA GLN A 87 0.78 4.65 -13.94
C GLN A 87 1.42 3.48 -13.21
N LYS A 88 2.46 3.79 -12.43
CA LYS A 88 3.26 2.82 -11.69
C LYS A 88 3.86 3.42 -10.43
N TYR A 89 4.42 2.54 -9.61
CA TYR A 89 5.41 2.88 -8.59
C TYR A 89 6.61 1.96 -8.81
N ASP A 90 7.79 2.50 -9.06
CA ASP A 90 9.01 1.69 -9.12
C ASP A 90 9.36 1.08 -7.74
N ALA A 91 10.16 0.01 -7.78
CA ALA A 91 10.54 -0.75 -6.60
C ALA A 91 11.25 0.14 -5.56
N HIS A 92 10.87 -0.03 -4.29
CA HIS A 92 11.39 0.73 -3.16
C HIS A 92 11.25 -0.07 -1.87
N HIS A 93 11.87 0.43 -0.81
CA HIS A 93 11.65 -0.05 0.56
C HIS A 93 10.70 0.87 1.30
N ASP A 94 9.70 0.32 1.98
CA ASP A 94 8.72 1.10 2.73
C ASP A 94 9.34 1.82 3.94
N VAL A 95 10.39 1.25 4.52
CA VAL A 95 11.15 1.87 5.62
C VAL A 95 11.97 3.09 5.17
N GLY A 96 12.07 3.33 3.86
CA GLY A 96 12.94 4.35 3.28
C GLY A 96 14.43 4.03 3.46
N GLU A 97 15.28 5.00 3.13
CA GLU A 97 16.71 4.88 3.40
C GLU A 97 17.00 5.28 4.85
N LEU A 98 17.35 4.31 5.70
CA LEU A 98 17.59 4.52 7.14
C LEU A 98 18.65 5.61 7.42
N SER A 99 19.67 5.71 6.56
CA SER A 99 20.74 6.70 6.68
C SER A 99 20.40 8.07 6.12
N SER A 100 19.29 8.20 5.40
CA SER A 100 18.86 9.46 4.78
C SER A 100 18.24 10.41 5.81
N LYS A 101 18.17 11.71 5.49
CA LYS A 101 17.53 12.69 6.37
C LYS A 101 16.05 12.40 6.57
N SER A 102 15.36 11.96 5.51
CA SER A 102 13.94 11.59 5.59
C SER A 102 13.74 10.33 6.43
N GLY A 103 14.61 9.33 6.32
CA GLY A 103 14.58 8.13 7.16
C GLY A 103 14.80 8.44 8.64
N GLN A 104 15.76 9.31 8.95
CA GLN A 104 16.01 9.76 10.33
C GLN A 104 14.84 10.57 10.90
N GLN A 105 14.20 11.42 10.09
CA GLN A 105 13.02 12.17 10.50
C GLN A 105 11.83 11.24 10.79
N LEU A 106 11.56 10.27 9.90
CA LEU A 106 10.51 9.26 10.12
C LEU A 106 10.76 8.47 11.41
N ALA A 107 12.02 8.07 11.65
CA ALA A 107 12.40 7.38 12.87
C ALA A 107 12.14 8.21 14.13
N ALA A 108 12.39 9.52 14.07
CA ALA A 108 12.15 10.44 15.18
C ALA A 108 10.65 10.67 15.45
N ASP A 109 9.82 10.71 14.41
CA ASP A 109 8.39 11.03 14.51
C ASP A 109 7.51 9.82 14.86
N GLY A 110 7.93 8.60 14.51
CA GLY A 110 7.10 7.40 14.71
C GLY A 110 7.84 6.06 14.70
N GLY A 111 9.18 6.07 14.64
CA GLY A 111 9.99 4.86 14.50
C GLY A 111 10.07 4.33 13.07
N TYR A 112 10.69 3.15 12.92
CA TYR A 112 10.82 2.49 11.61
C TYR A 112 9.64 1.58 11.32
N ARG A 113 9.17 1.58 10.07
CA ARG A 113 8.18 0.60 9.59
C ARG A 113 8.77 -0.80 9.62
N VAL A 114 8.07 -1.71 10.32
CA VAL A 114 8.48 -3.12 10.45
C VAL A 114 7.68 -4.06 9.55
N ALA A 115 6.49 -3.64 9.13
CA ALA A 115 5.59 -4.42 8.28
C ALA A 115 4.66 -3.49 7.49
N THR A 116 4.21 -3.97 6.32
CA THR A 116 3.23 -3.30 5.46
C THR A 116 2.13 -4.28 5.10
N ALA A 117 0.87 -3.86 5.25
CA ALA A 117 -0.29 -4.55 4.70
C ALA A 117 -0.79 -3.81 3.47
N LEU A 118 -0.79 -4.46 2.31
CA LEU A 118 -1.33 -3.91 1.07
C LEU A 118 -2.69 -4.54 0.76
N LEU A 119 -3.73 -3.70 0.70
CA LEU A 119 -5.09 -4.12 0.40
C LEU A 119 -5.48 -3.74 -1.04
N TYR A 120 -5.86 -4.72 -1.85
CA TYR A 120 -6.43 -4.46 -3.17
C TYR A 120 -7.91 -4.10 -3.04
N LEU A 121 -8.25 -2.84 -3.28
CA LEU A 121 -9.63 -2.35 -3.18
C LEU A 121 -10.47 -2.66 -4.43
N THR A 122 -9.81 -2.98 -5.54
CA THR A 122 -10.40 -3.29 -6.85
C THR A 122 -9.60 -4.37 -7.56
N THR A 123 -10.28 -5.26 -8.28
CA THR A 123 -9.63 -6.18 -9.23
C THR A 123 -9.17 -5.40 -10.46
N VAL A 124 -7.92 -5.60 -10.88
CA VAL A 124 -7.37 -5.02 -12.12
C VAL A 124 -7.33 -6.09 -13.20
N GLU A 125 -7.82 -5.74 -14.38
CA GLU A 125 -7.89 -6.64 -15.54
C GLU A 125 -6.49 -7.03 -16.03
N GLU A 126 -5.65 -6.03 -16.31
CA GLU A 126 -4.28 -6.19 -16.81
C GLU A 126 -3.29 -5.30 -16.04
N GLY A 127 -2.13 -5.88 -15.72
CA GLY A 127 -1.07 -5.19 -14.98
C GLY A 127 -1.42 -4.91 -13.51
N GLY A 128 -0.71 -3.94 -12.93
CA GLY A 128 -0.92 -3.50 -11.55
C GLY A 128 -0.40 -4.47 -10.48
N GLU A 129 0.42 -5.45 -10.88
CA GLU A 129 1.02 -6.40 -9.95
C GLU A 129 1.93 -5.71 -8.93
N THR A 130 1.92 -6.21 -7.69
CA THR A 130 2.92 -5.83 -6.69
C THR A 130 4.09 -6.79 -6.81
N VAL A 131 5.23 -6.27 -7.29
CA VAL A 131 6.40 -7.08 -7.66
C VAL A 131 7.52 -6.89 -6.65
N PHE A 132 8.09 -7.99 -6.19
CA PHE A 132 9.27 -8.08 -5.33
C PHE A 132 10.44 -8.60 -6.19
N PRO A 133 11.20 -7.69 -6.83
CA PRO A 133 12.15 -8.06 -7.89
C PRO A 133 13.40 -8.81 -7.42
N ILE A 134 13.68 -8.78 -6.11
CA ILE A 134 14.83 -9.46 -5.50
C ILE A 134 14.44 -10.73 -4.72
N SER A 135 13.18 -11.16 -4.87
CA SER A 135 12.65 -12.34 -4.19
C SER A 135 12.50 -13.50 -5.16
N GLU A 136 12.59 -14.72 -4.63
CA GLU A 136 12.42 -15.96 -5.39
C GLU A 136 11.12 -16.65 -4.99
N TRP A 137 10.48 -17.31 -5.96
CA TRP A 137 9.27 -18.07 -5.71
C TRP A 137 9.59 -19.33 -4.90
N ILE A 138 8.86 -19.53 -3.80
CA ILE A 138 8.94 -20.76 -3.01
C ILE A 138 7.93 -21.80 -3.51
N ASP A 139 6.81 -21.33 -4.08
CA ASP A 139 5.73 -22.16 -4.64
C ASP A 139 5.85 -22.21 -6.18
N PRO A 140 6.26 -23.36 -6.76
CA PRO A 140 6.42 -23.49 -8.21
C PRO A 140 5.11 -23.34 -8.98
N GLN A 141 3.96 -23.63 -8.38
CA GLN A 141 2.67 -23.43 -9.02
C GLN A 141 2.41 -21.94 -9.21
N ARG A 142 2.69 -21.12 -8.19
CA ARG A 142 2.58 -19.66 -8.26
C ARG A 142 3.55 -19.05 -9.26
N GLU A 143 4.77 -19.57 -9.32
CA GLU A 143 5.74 -19.18 -10.34
C GLU A 143 5.20 -19.45 -11.76
N SER A 144 4.64 -20.64 -11.99
CA SER A 144 4.03 -20.97 -13.27
C SER A 144 2.82 -20.08 -13.60
N GLU A 145 1.96 -19.78 -12.63
CA GLU A 145 0.81 -18.87 -12.80
C GLU A 145 1.26 -17.46 -13.22
N SER A 146 2.40 -16.99 -12.69
CA SER A 146 2.96 -15.67 -12.98
C SER A 146 3.38 -15.49 -14.45
N GLN A 147 3.48 -16.57 -15.23
CA GLN A 147 3.75 -16.49 -16.67
C GLN A 147 2.63 -15.78 -17.45
N ASN A 148 1.44 -15.63 -16.86
CA ASN A 148 0.33 -14.86 -17.43
C ASN A 148 0.29 -13.40 -16.96
N TYR A 149 1.26 -12.96 -16.15
CA TYR A 149 1.33 -11.57 -15.67
C TYR A 149 1.92 -10.64 -16.74
N SER A 150 1.82 -9.34 -16.48
CA SER A 150 2.44 -8.32 -17.31
C SER A 150 3.96 -8.47 -17.40
N PRO A 151 4.64 -7.85 -18.39
CA PRO A 151 6.11 -7.81 -18.43
C PRO A 151 6.76 -7.23 -17.16
N CYS A 152 6.03 -6.44 -16.37
CA CYS A 152 6.47 -5.99 -15.06
C CYS A 152 6.32 -7.09 -14.02
N GLY A 153 5.16 -7.75 -13.99
CA GLY A 153 4.84 -8.84 -13.04
C GLY A 153 5.79 -10.03 -13.11
N LYS A 154 6.40 -10.28 -14.27
CA LYS A 154 7.36 -11.38 -14.49
C LYS A 154 8.77 -11.14 -13.95
N ARG A 155 9.06 -9.96 -13.40
CA ARG A 155 10.43 -9.58 -12.97
C ARG A 155 10.81 -10.06 -11.56
N GLY A 156 9.98 -10.88 -10.92
CA GLY A 156 10.22 -11.43 -9.59
C GLY A 156 8.97 -12.08 -9.02
N VAL A 157 8.96 -12.29 -7.70
CA VAL A 157 7.74 -12.70 -6.99
C VAL A 157 6.69 -11.60 -7.11
N ALA A 158 5.45 -11.93 -7.46
CA ALA A 158 4.44 -10.93 -7.72
C ALA A 158 3.03 -11.34 -7.29
N ALA A 159 2.27 -10.40 -6.76
CA ALA A 159 0.85 -10.57 -6.47
C ALA A 159 0.00 -9.80 -7.48
N LYS A 160 -0.99 -10.47 -8.09
CA LYS A 160 -1.98 -9.81 -8.95
C LYS A 160 -3.02 -9.08 -8.08
N PRO A 161 -3.39 -7.83 -8.39
CA PRO A 161 -4.43 -7.10 -7.67
C PRO A 161 -5.81 -7.70 -7.93
N VAL A 162 -6.25 -8.57 -7.04
CA VAL A 162 -7.59 -9.18 -7.03
C VAL A 162 -8.24 -8.82 -5.69
N LYS A 163 -9.46 -8.28 -5.76
CA LYS A 163 -10.27 -7.94 -4.59
C LYS A 163 -11.02 -9.17 -4.07
#